data_AF-A0A0P4W1P8-F1
#
_entry.id   AF-A0A0P4W1P8-F1
#
_cell.length_a   1.000
_cell.length_b   1.000
_cell.length_c   1.000
_cell.angle_alpha   90.00
_cell.angle_beta   90.00
_cell.angle_gamma   90.00
#
_symmetry.space_group_name_H-M   'P 1'
#
loop_
_entity.id
_entity.type
_entity.pdbx_description
1 polymer ?
#
loop_
_entity_poly.entity_id
_entity_poly.type
_entity_poly.pdbx_seq_one_letter_code
_entity_poly.pdbx_strand_id
1 'polypeptide(L)'
;MAGSDLPLVPNHHQYIVTSTVPEVKALKKEIPVLRHLEGSFYLRMERDGLLVGPYESVETMRQCEDWVRDCVPKGFGKELFEPDLDRLEPHLEVAMELIPCFANASIQSVVNGPITYTPDVLPLLGPDILPNMWLAAGFG
;
A
#
# COMPACT_ATOMS: atom_id res chain seq x y z
N MET A 1 -5.33 -5.02 26.95
CA MET A 1 -4.80 -6.32 27.43
C MET A 1 -3.80 -6.12 28.56
N ALA A 2 -2.58 -5.64 28.27
CA ALA A 2 -1.53 -5.43 29.29
C ALA A 2 -1.47 -3.99 29.84
N GLY A 3 -2.34 -3.10 29.36
CA GLY A 3 -2.35 -1.69 29.77
C GLY A 3 -1.25 -0.84 29.11
N SER A 4 -0.76 -1.25 27.94
CA SER A 4 0.20 -0.48 27.13
C SER A 4 -0.50 0.12 25.92
N ASP A 5 -0.32 1.42 25.73
CA ASP A 5 -0.82 2.17 24.58
C ASP A 5 0.32 2.33 23.57
N LEU A 6 0.21 1.66 22.43
CA LEU A 6 1.23 1.72 21.36
C LEU A 6 0.86 2.82 20.36
N PRO A 7 1.82 3.64 19.90
CA PRO A 7 1.58 4.69 18.92
C PRO A 7 1.45 4.09 17.51
N LEU A 8 0.35 3.39 17.25
CA LEU A 8 0.10 2.67 16.01
C LEU A 8 -1.23 3.12 15.39
N VAL A 9 -1.21 3.37 14.07
CA VAL A 9 -2.42 3.68 13.30
C VAL A 9 -2.44 2.83 12.02
N PRO A 10 -3.54 2.15 11.70
CA PRO A 10 -3.73 1.54 10.38
C PRO A 10 -4.02 2.61 9.32
N ASN A 11 -3.31 2.55 8.20
CA ASN A 11 -3.51 3.43 7.05
C ASN A 11 -3.99 2.61 5.86
N HIS A 12 -4.81 3.23 5.01
CA HIS A 12 -5.14 2.67 3.71
C HIS A 12 -3.92 2.73 2.81
N HIS A 13 -3.66 1.65 2.09
CA HIS A 13 -2.71 1.63 0.99
C HIS A 13 -3.28 0.87 -0.20
N GLN A 14 -3.03 1.41 -1.39
CA GLN A 14 -3.62 0.91 -2.62
C GLN A 14 -2.59 0.54 -3.67
N TYR A 15 -2.86 -0.56 -4.38
CA TYR A 15 -2.17 -0.86 -5.63
C TYR A 15 -3.13 -1.43 -6.68
N ILE A 16 -2.79 -1.14 -7.93
CA ILE A 16 -3.52 -1.55 -9.13
C ILE A 16 -2.74 -2.69 -9.77
N VAL A 17 -3.47 -3.74 -10.18
CA VAL A 17 -2.94 -4.83 -11.01
C VAL A 17 -3.61 -4.75 -12.36
N THR A 18 -2.83 -4.77 -13.44
CA THR A 18 -3.34 -4.79 -14.80
C THR A 18 -3.58 -6.21 -15.29
N SER A 19 -4.40 -6.35 -16.33
CA SER A 19 -4.40 -7.54 -17.17
C SER A 19 -3.08 -7.67 -17.96
N THR A 20 -2.96 -8.74 -18.75
CA THR A 20 -1.80 -8.95 -19.64
C THR A 20 -1.56 -7.76 -20.55
N VAL A 21 -0.34 -7.21 -20.50
CA VAL A 21 0.14 -6.13 -21.35
C VAL A 21 1.03 -6.74 -22.45
N PRO A 22 0.72 -6.57 -23.75
CA PRO A 22 1.45 -7.22 -24.84
C PRO A 22 2.97 -6.99 -24.82
N GLU A 23 3.38 -5.76 -24.51
CA GLU A 23 4.78 -5.35 -24.42
C GLU A 23 5.50 -6.06 -23.28
N VAL A 24 4.82 -6.23 -22.13
CA VAL A 24 5.36 -6.93 -20.95
C VAL A 24 5.49 -8.42 -21.24
N LYS A 25 4.47 -9.04 -21.85
CA LYS A 25 4.49 -10.45 -22.27
C LYS A 25 5.60 -10.77 -23.28
N ALA A 26 5.93 -9.83 -24.14
CA ALA A 26 6.97 -10.00 -25.15
C ALA A 26 8.39 -10.00 -24.57
N LEU A 27 8.57 -9.58 -23.31
CA LEU A 27 9.86 -9.57 -22.65
C LEU A 27 10.35 -10.99 -22.39
N LYS A 28 11.64 -11.21 -22.61
CA LYS A 28 12.30 -12.50 -22.34
C LYS A 28 12.70 -12.69 -20.88
N LYS A 29 12.62 -11.62 -20.08
CA LYS A 29 13.04 -11.55 -18.68
C LYS A 29 12.12 -10.60 -17.93
N GLU A 30 11.96 -10.87 -16.63
CA GLU A 30 11.28 -9.99 -15.71
C GLU A 30 11.99 -8.63 -15.61
N ILE A 31 11.21 -7.55 -15.55
CA ILE A 31 11.76 -6.20 -15.33
C ILE A 31 12.14 -6.03 -13.85
N PRO A 32 13.18 -5.24 -13.54
CA PRO A 32 13.44 -4.87 -12.16
C PRO A 32 12.25 -4.10 -11.56
N VAL A 33 12.07 -4.24 -10.25
CA VAL A 33 11.14 -3.39 -9.50
C VAL A 33 11.61 -1.94 -9.59
N LEU A 34 10.70 -1.04 -9.92
CA LEU A 34 10.95 0.39 -10.06
C LEU A 34 10.32 1.15 -8.89
N ARG A 35 10.97 2.24 -8.51
CA ARG A 35 10.38 3.25 -7.64
C ARG A 35 10.63 4.61 -8.24
N HIS A 36 9.56 5.30 -8.61
CA HIS A 36 9.64 6.66 -9.09
C HIS A 36 9.40 7.60 -7.91
N LEU A 37 10.47 8.25 -7.45
CA LEU A 37 10.45 9.03 -6.21
C LEU A 37 9.62 10.30 -6.35
N GLU A 38 9.75 11.03 -7.46
CA GLU A 38 9.07 12.31 -7.68
C GLU A 38 7.56 12.13 -7.89
N GLY A 39 7.17 11.10 -8.65
CA GLY A 39 5.76 10.72 -8.84
C GLY A 39 5.18 9.91 -7.68
N SER A 40 6.00 9.57 -6.68
CA SER A 40 5.61 8.84 -5.48
C SER A 40 4.87 7.52 -5.77
N PHE A 41 5.46 6.63 -6.59
CA PHE A 41 4.90 5.29 -6.81
C PHE A 41 5.98 4.23 -6.98
N TYR A 42 5.62 2.97 -6.72
CA TYR A 42 6.40 1.80 -7.12
C TYR A 42 5.67 1.04 -8.22
N LEU A 43 6.45 0.34 -9.05
CA LEU A 43 5.96 -0.48 -10.14
C LEU A 43 6.75 -1.78 -10.21
N ARG A 44 6.05 -2.89 -10.48
CA ARG A 44 6.69 -4.17 -10.78
C ARG A 44 5.90 -4.96 -11.81
N MET A 45 6.53 -5.99 -12.36
CA MET A 45 5.82 -7.00 -13.14
C MET A 45 4.89 -7.80 -12.22
N GLU A 46 3.70 -8.11 -12.71
CA GLU A 46 2.77 -9.06 -12.10
C GLU A 46 2.25 -9.99 -13.20
N ARG A 47 2.81 -11.20 -13.27
CA ARG A 47 2.65 -12.12 -14.42
C ARG A 47 3.05 -11.42 -15.73
N ASP A 48 2.20 -11.46 -16.76
CA ASP A 48 2.40 -10.77 -18.04
C ASP A 48 1.85 -9.32 -18.02
N GLY A 49 1.57 -8.76 -16.84
CA GLY A 49 1.05 -7.41 -16.63
C GLY A 49 1.91 -6.59 -15.67
N LEU A 50 1.33 -5.50 -15.18
CA LEU A 50 1.98 -4.55 -14.28
C LEU A 50 1.20 -4.44 -12.96
N LEU A 51 1.94 -4.16 -11.89
CA LEU A 51 1.38 -3.69 -10.63
C LEU A 51 1.96 -2.30 -10.35
N VAL A 52 1.08 -1.33 -10.04
CA VAL A 52 1.44 0.04 -9.69
C VAL A 52 0.81 0.42 -8.36
N GLY A 53 1.63 0.85 -7.40
CA GLY A 53 1.16 1.32 -6.10
C GLY A 53 1.69 2.71 -5.78
N PRO A 54 0.85 3.75 -5.91
CA PRO A 54 1.17 5.09 -5.47
C PRO A 54 1.22 5.23 -3.94
N TYR A 55 1.98 6.22 -3.47
CA TYR A 55 1.89 6.78 -2.13
C TYR A 55 1.35 8.21 -2.28
N GLU A 56 0.07 8.37 -1.95
CA GLU A 56 -0.65 9.63 -2.04
C GLU A 56 -0.21 10.62 -0.94
N SER A 57 -0.55 11.90 -1.09
CA SER A 57 -0.11 12.94 -0.17
C SER A 57 -0.80 12.85 1.20
N VAL A 58 -0.26 13.55 2.19
CA VAL A 58 -0.83 13.59 3.55
C VAL A 58 -2.28 14.10 3.55
N GLU A 59 -2.63 14.96 2.60
CA GLU A 59 -3.96 15.55 2.44
C GLU A 59 -5.00 14.57 1.87
N THR A 60 -4.58 13.60 1.05
CA THR A 60 -5.49 12.66 0.37
C THR A 60 -5.54 11.30 1.04
N MET A 61 -4.44 10.85 1.67
CA MET A 61 -4.36 9.55 2.33
C MET A 61 -5.41 9.35 3.43
N ARG A 62 -5.79 8.10 3.71
CA ARG A 62 -6.76 7.77 4.77
C ARG A 62 -6.15 6.96 5.89
N GLN A 63 -6.54 7.34 7.09
CA GLN A 63 -6.25 6.63 8.32
C GLN A 63 -7.53 5.99 8.84
N CYS A 64 -7.39 4.81 9.45
CA CYS A 64 -8.46 4.17 10.19
C CYS A 64 -8.52 4.76 11.61
N GLU A 65 -8.76 6.07 11.75
CA GLU A 65 -8.82 6.74 13.07
C GLU A 65 -9.90 6.12 13.98
N ASP A 66 -11.02 5.73 13.38
CA ASP A 66 -12.10 5.04 14.08
C ASP A 66 -11.64 3.70 14.67
N TRP A 67 -10.67 3.02 14.06
CA TRP A 67 -10.14 1.76 14.60
C TRP A 67 -9.23 2.00 15.80
N VAL A 68 -8.56 3.14 15.87
CA VAL A 68 -7.77 3.54 17.05
C VAL A 68 -8.71 3.90 18.20
N ARG A 69 -9.80 4.61 17.91
CA ARG A 69 -10.78 5.06 18.92
C ARG A 69 -11.68 3.92 19.42
N ASP A 70 -12.22 3.12 18.51
CA ASP A 70 -13.32 2.18 18.77
C ASP A 70 -12.90 0.70 18.65
N CYS A 71 -11.61 0.44 18.43
CA CYS A 71 -11.01 -0.86 18.06
C CYS A 71 -11.32 -1.32 16.62
N VAL A 72 -10.49 -2.24 16.11
CA VAL A 72 -10.74 -2.93 14.83
C VAL A 72 -12.08 -3.67 14.91
N PRO A 73 -12.94 -3.58 13.88
CA PRO A 73 -14.22 -4.30 13.85
C PRO A 73 -14.04 -5.80 14.09
N LYS A 74 -14.90 -6.37 14.95
CA LYS A 74 -14.90 -7.82 15.21
C LYS A 74 -15.23 -8.57 13.93
N GLY A 75 -14.37 -9.49 13.54
CA GLY A 75 -14.54 -10.32 12.34
C GLY A 75 -13.77 -9.82 11.12
N PHE A 76 -13.20 -8.60 11.16
CA PHE A 76 -12.33 -8.12 10.09
C PHE A 76 -11.14 -9.07 9.91
N GLY A 77 -10.97 -9.59 8.69
CA GLY A 77 -9.87 -10.50 8.36
C GLY A 77 -10.06 -11.13 6.98
N LYS A 78 -9.01 -11.11 6.15
CA LYS A 78 -9.09 -11.42 4.70
C LYS A 78 -10.12 -10.55 3.96
N GLU A 79 -10.33 -9.34 4.46
CA GLU A 79 -11.20 -8.32 3.88
C GLU A 79 -10.33 -7.16 3.38
N LEU A 80 -10.85 -6.43 2.39
CA LEU A 80 -10.23 -5.24 1.82
C LEU A 80 -11.21 -4.07 1.95
N PHE A 81 -10.68 -2.85 1.89
CA PHE A 81 -11.50 -1.67 1.74
C PHE A 81 -11.99 -1.53 0.30
N GLU A 82 -13.04 -0.75 0.09
CA GLU A 82 -13.45 -0.35 -1.25
C GLU A 82 -12.32 0.45 -1.93
N PRO A 83 -12.04 0.19 -3.22
CA PRO A 83 -11.10 1.01 -3.97
C PRO A 83 -11.53 2.47 -4.04
N ASP A 84 -10.56 3.37 -3.98
CA ASP A 84 -10.74 4.80 -4.17
C ASP A 84 -9.62 5.26 -5.11
N LEU A 85 -9.91 5.29 -6.41
CA LEU A 85 -8.90 5.59 -7.44
C LEU A 85 -8.72 7.09 -7.67
N ASP A 86 -9.73 7.90 -7.38
CA ASP A 86 -9.72 9.34 -7.65
C ASP A 86 -8.60 10.05 -6.86
N ARG A 87 -8.34 9.62 -5.61
CA ARG A 87 -7.19 10.10 -4.82
C ARG A 87 -5.81 9.73 -5.39
N LEU A 88 -5.74 8.68 -6.22
CA LEU A 88 -4.49 8.19 -6.81
C LEU A 88 -4.24 8.81 -8.19
N GLU A 89 -5.26 9.42 -8.79
CA GLU A 89 -5.25 9.96 -10.16
C GLU A 89 -3.98 10.77 -10.48
N PRO A 90 -3.53 11.74 -9.66
CA PRO A 90 -2.35 12.53 -9.99
C PRO A 90 -1.07 11.70 -10.12
N HIS A 91 -0.97 10.60 -9.37
CA HIS A 91 0.18 9.70 -9.41
C HIS A 91 0.09 8.71 -10.58
N LEU A 92 -1.14 8.27 -10.89
CA LEU A 92 -1.40 7.37 -12.01
C LEU A 92 -1.17 8.07 -13.35
N GLU A 93 -1.51 9.36 -13.47
CA GLU A 93 -1.18 10.17 -14.64
C GLU A 93 0.33 10.18 -14.91
N VAL A 94 1.15 10.46 -13.88
CA VAL A 94 2.61 10.41 -13.99
C VAL A 94 3.11 9.00 -14.36
N ALA A 95 2.53 7.95 -13.79
CA ALA A 95 2.87 6.58 -14.14
C ALA A 95 2.51 6.24 -15.60
N MET A 96 1.38 6.74 -16.11
CA MET A 96 0.95 6.56 -17.50
C MET A 96 1.86 7.30 -18.48
N GLU A 97 2.33 8.51 -18.13
CA GLU A 97 3.29 9.26 -18.94
C GLU A 97 4.65 8.57 -19.03
N LEU A 98 5.16 8.06 -17.91
CA LEU A 98 6.47 7.42 -17.84
C LEU A 98 6.48 5.99 -18.40
N ILE A 99 5.36 5.27 -18.28
CA ILE A 99 5.20 3.89 -18.74
C ILE A 99 4.02 3.83 -19.72
N PRO A 100 4.20 4.15 -21.01
CA PRO A 100 3.10 4.24 -21.97
C PRO A 100 2.30 2.94 -22.17
N CYS A 101 2.88 1.77 -21.93
CA CYS A 101 2.14 0.51 -21.99
C CYS A 101 1.19 0.33 -20.79
N PHE A 102 1.42 1.02 -19.66
CA PHE A 102 0.48 1.07 -18.54
C PHE A 102 -0.75 1.91 -18.88
N ALA A 103 -0.59 3.02 -19.60
CA ALA A 103 -1.70 3.88 -20.03
C ALA A 103 -2.74 3.17 -20.89
N ASN A 104 -2.33 2.15 -21.64
CA ASN A 104 -3.20 1.35 -22.50
C ASN A 104 -3.69 0.04 -21.82
N ALA A 105 -3.23 -0.23 -20.60
CA ALA A 105 -3.54 -1.47 -19.90
C ALA A 105 -4.93 -1.42 -19.26
N SER A 106 -5.62 -2.55 -19.22
CA SER A 106 -6.88 -2.65 -18.46
C SER A 106 -6.58 -2.99 -16.99
N ILE A 107 -7.26 -2.32 -16.07
CA ILE A 107 -7.22 -2.66 -14.65
C ILE A 107 -7.92 -4.01 -14.46
N GLN A 108 -7.21 -4.99 -13.90
CA GLN A 108 -7.77 -6.29 -13.52
C GLN A 108 -8.33 -6.27 -12.09
N SER A 109 -7.61 -5.63 -11.18
CA SER A 109 -8.03 -5.51 -9.78
C SER A 109 -7.36 -4.34 -9.09
N VAL A 110 -8.02 -3.79 -8.08
CA VAL A 110 -7.43 -2.82 -7.15
C VAL A 110 -7.47 -3.45 -5.76
N VAL A 111 -6.35 -3.38 -5.05
CA VAL A 111 -6.25 -3.87 -3.66
C VAL A 111 -6.09 -2.66 -2.76
N ASN A 112 -7.06 -2.43 -1.87
CA ASN A 112 -7.02 -1.40 -0.84
C ASN A 112 -7.01 -2.07 0.54
N GLY A 113 -5.89 -2.02 1.25
CA GLY A 113 -5.71 -2.75 2.50
C GLY A 113 -5.10 -1.90 3.61
N PRO A 114 -5.25 -2.32 4.88
CA PRO A 114 -4.63 -1.64 6.01
C PRO A 114 -3.16 -2.00 6.16
N ILE A 115 -2.31 -1.00 6.39
CA ILE A 115 -0.92 -1.17 6.86
C ILE A 115 -0.75 -0.42 8.17
N THR A 116 -0.16 -1.06 9.18
CA THR A 116 0.02 -0.47 10.51
C THR A 116 1.27 0.38 10.55
N TYR A 117 1.14 1.70 10.72
CA TYR A 117 2.28 2.61 10.82
C TYR A 117 2.52 3.08 12.25
N THR A 118 3.78 3.35 12.53
CA THR A 118 4.25 4.24 13.59
C THR A 118 4.38 5.68 13.08
N PRO A 119 4.57 6.69 13.95
CA PRO A 119 4.72 8.08 13.53
C PRO A 119 5.90 8.35 12.57
N ASP A 120 6.95 7.51 12.59
CA ASP A 120 8.13 7.62 11.75
C ASP A 120 8.26 6.50 10.70
N VAL A 121 7.22 5.66 10.56
CA VAL A 121 7.14 4.50 9.64
C VAL A 121 8.11 3.36 9.98
N LEU A 122 8.97 3.51 11.00
CA LEU A 122 9.87 2.45 11.46
C LEU A 122 9.16 1.54 12.47
N PRO A 123 9.37 0.21 12.44
CA PRO A 123 8.66 -0.70 13.33
C PRO A 123 9.09 -0.56 14.79
N LEU A 124 8.16 -0.85 15.70
CA LEU A 124 8.44 -1.06 17.12
C LEU A 124 8.96 -2.49 17.31
N LEU A 125 10.27 -2.62 17.50
CA LEU A 125 10.94 -3.91 17.64
C LEU A 125 11.86 -3.93 18.87
N GLY A 126 11.53 -4.78 19.85
CA GLY A 126 12.35 -4.94 21.05
C GLY A 126 11.54 -5.09 22.34
N PRO A 127 12.18 -5.02 23.51
CA PRO A 127 11.50 -5.13 24.80
C PRO A 127 10.63 -3.88 25.06
N ASP A 128 9.48 -4.09 25.68
CA ASP A 128 8.59 -3.03 26.18
C ASP A 128 9.02 -2.55 27.59
N ILE A 129 8.42 -1.46 28.09
CA ILE A 129 8.61 -1.02 29.48
C ILE A 129 8.03 -2.02 30.49
N LEU A 130 7.03 -2.82 30.06
CA LEU A 130 6.45 -3.87 30.87
C LEU A 130 7.39 -5.10 30.96
N PRO A 131 7.61 -5.66 32.18
CA PRO A 131 8.51 -6.78 32.36
C PRO A 131 8.15 -7.99 31.50
N ASN A 132 9.15 -8.52 30.78
CA ASN A 132 9.04 -9.68 29.89
C ASN A 132 8.05 -9.52 28.71
N MET A 133 7.64 -8.30 28.37
CA MET A 133 6.88 -8.01 27.15
C MET A 133 7.82 -7.58 26.02
N TRP A 134 7.54 -8.07 24.81
CA TRP A 134 8.31 -7.79 23.60
C TRP A 134 7.37 -7.33 22.50
N LEU A 135 7.84 -6.35 21.72
CA LEU A 135 7.15 -5.75 20.59
C LEU A 135 7.78 -6.20 19.27
N ALA A 136 6.90 -6.48 18.32
CA ALA A 136 7.20 -6.60 16.89
C ALA A 136 5.94 -6.12 16.15
N ALA A 137 5.78 -4.81 16.03
CA ALA A 137 4.56 -4.18 15.51
C ALA A 137 4.87 -2.92 14.68
N GLY A 138 3.89 -2.46 13.90
CA GLY A 138 4.02 -1.21 13.12
C GLY A 138 4.93 -1.32 11.90
N PHE A 139 4.87 -2.44 11.19
CA PHE A 139 5.63 -2.65 9.94
C PHE A 139 4.92 -1.96 8.77
N GLY A 140 5.51 -0.85 8.32
CA GLY A 140 5.17 -0.16 7.07
C GLY A 140 5.78 -0.79 5.83
#